data_AF-A0A2H1ILM0-F1
#
_entry.id   AF-A0A2H1ILM0-F1
#
_cell.length_a   1.000
_cell.length_b   1.000
_cell.length_c   1.000
_cell.angle_alpha   90.00
_cell.angle_beta   90.00
_cell.angle_gamma   90.00
#
_symmetry.space_group_name_H-M   'P 1'
#
loop_
_entity.id
_entity.type
_entity.pdbx_description
1 polymer ?
#
loop_
_entity_poly.entity_id
_entity_poly.type
_entity_poly.pdbx_seq_one_letter_code
_entity_poly.pdbx_strand_id
1 'polypeptide(L)'
;MTVRDVAALYVFDNTLSGVTVNGAELKDYLEYAARFYDQVDEGADFDPEEISNRYDEADGRDIPDYAYDALTGVDYDINISKPLGERIENIRMADGTEVAEDDEFVLAINNYRQSGGSGYPVDGLDEVYNEQVAIREALIDWAVEKQVIDPDDFHQENWLLTSESIDRSEPEPTDDPTDGPSDDPSDDPSGEPTDQPSDQPSDDPSDRPEDGDDGDDGRDDDGRDDDGREDEGREDDRDDDSRLPRTGAEFVGAIGAAIALAGLGTAAVIASRRRR
;
A
#
# COMPACT_ATOMS: atom_id res chain seq x y z
N MET A 1 -20.17 7.99 1.22
CA MET A 1 -19.24 8.45 2.25
C MET A 1 -19.91 9.52 3.10
N THR A 2 -19.62 9.56 4.40
CA THR A 2 -20.09 10.54 5.39
C THR A 2 -18.91 11.13 6.16
N VAL A 3 -19.13 12.21 6.92
CA VAL A 3 -18.12 12.77 7.85
C VAL A 3 -17.66 11.72 8.88
N ARG A 4 -18.54 10.81 9.30
CA ARG A 4 -18.19 9.70 10.20
C ARG A 4 -17.25 8.69 9.54
N ASP A 5 -17.39 8.47 8.24
CA ASP A 5 -16.56 7.54 7.48
C ASP A 5 -15.13 8.11 7.37
N VAL A 6 -15.00 9.40 7.03
CA VAL A 6 -13.70 10.11 7.00
C VAL A 6 -13.07 10.17 8.40
N ALA A 7 -13.86 10.48 9.43
CA ALA A 7 -13.40 10.50 10.81
C ALA A 7 -12.90 9.13 11.32
N ALA A 8 -13.39 8.03 10.74
CA ALA A 8 -12.93 6.67 11.07
C ALA A 8 -11.57 6.33 10.43
N LEU A 9 -11.16 7.02 9.35
CA LEU A 9 -9.83 6.84 8.75
C LEU A 9 -8.70 7.36 9.67
N TYR A 10 -8.97 8.36 10.51
CA TYR A 10 -7.99 8.94 11.41
C TYR A 10 -8.48 8.99 12.87
N VAL A 11 -8.35 7.85 13.55
CA VAL A 11 -8.88 7.62 14.91
C VAL A 11 -8.14 8.39 16.02
N PHE A 12 -6.91 8.86 15.78
CA PHE A 12 -6.10 9.59 16.77
C PHE A 12 -6.32 11.11 16.69
N ASP A 13 -6.20 11.80 17.82
CA ASP A 13 -6.41 13.26 17.91
C ASP A 13 -5.11 14.04 17.65
N ASN A 14 -4.44 13.71 16.55
CA ASN A 14 -3.12 14.24 16.21
C ASN A 14 -3.20 15.53 15.37
N THR A 15 -2.19 16.38 15.50
CA THR A 15 -2.01 17.59 14.70
C THR A 15 -0.87 17.41 13.69
N LEU A 16 -0.95 18.15 12.58
CA LEU A 16 0.13 18.24 11.59
C LEU A 16 1.29 19.08 12.12
N SER A 17 2.50 18.59 11.90
CA SER A 17 3.79 19.23 12.15
C SER A 17 4.66 19.10 10.89
N GLY A 18 5.69 19.95 10.76
CA GLY A 18 6.71 19.85 9.72
C GLY A 18 8.09 20.07 10.30
N VAL A 19 8.99 19.10 10.10
CA VAL A 19 10.38 19.13 10.57
C VAL A 19 11.34 19.23 9.39
N THR A 20 12.48 19.90 9.58
CA THR A 20 13.53 19.94 8.56
C THR A 20 14.36 18.66 8.62
N VAL A 21 14.63 18.04 7.47
CA VAL A 21 15.53 16.89 7.31
C VAL A 21 16.45 17.10 6.11
N ASN A 22 17.66 16.54 6.17
CA ASN A 22 18.50 16.32 4.99
C ASN A 22 18.23 14.94 4.35
N GLY A 23 18.82 14.65 3.18
CA GLY A 23 18.62 13.39 2.46
C GLY A 23 19.08 12.13 3.22
N ALA A 24 20.11 12.23 4.08
CA ALA A 24 20.52 11.13 4.93
C ALA A 24 19.53 10.90 6.09
N GLU A 25 19.05 11.97 6.74
CA GLU A 25 18.00 11.91 7.77
C GLU A 25 16.66 11.37 7.21
N LEU A 26 16.32 11.73 5.96
CA LEU A 26 15.19 11.17 5.22
C LEU A 26 15.37 9.67 4.96
N LYS A 27 16.58 9.22 4.58
CA LYS A 27 16.87 7.79 4.46
C LYS A 27 16.76 7.08 5.82
N ASP A 28 17.34 7.63 6.89
CA ASP A 28 17.26 7.04 8.24
C ASP A 28 15.79 6.90 8.72
N TYR A 29 14.92 7.86 8.38
CA TYR A 29 13.48 7.77 8.64
C TYR A 29 12.83 6.60 7.87
N LEU A 30 13.13 6.47 6.58
CA LEU A 30 12.60 5.39 5.72
C LEU A 30 13.14 4.01 6.13
N GLU A 31 14.42 3.88 6.48
CA GLU A 31 15.02 2.65 7.03
C GLU A 31 14.36 2.26 8.36
N TYR A 32 14.01 3.25 9.19
CA TYR A 32 13.26 3.02 10.42
C TYR A 32 11.83 2.54 10.16
N ALA A 33 11.16 3.01 9.11
CA ALA A 33 9.86 2.47 8.69
C ALA A 33 9.99 1.05 8.10
N ALA A 34 10.98 0.81 7.24
CA ALA A 34 11.26 -0.48 6.59
C ALA A 34 11.58 -1.63 7.55
N ARG A 35 11.78 -1.35 8.85
CA ARG A 35 11.87 -2.36 9.91
C ARG A 35 10.55 -3.11 10.16
N PHE A 36 9.42 -2.60 9.66
CA PHE A 36 8.09 -3.22 9.77
C PHE A 36 8.00 -4.60 9.13
N TYR A 37 8.83 -4.85 8.10
CA TYR A 37 8.85 -6.12 7.37
C TYR A 37 9.91 -7.09 7.89
N ASP A 38 9.64 -8.38 7.84
CA ASP A 38 10.63 -9.45 8.03
C ASP A 38 11.71 -9.46 6.94
N GLN A 39 12.77 -10.25 7.11
CA GLN A 39 13.82 -10.42 6.09
C GLN A 39 13.61 -11.72 5.29
N VAL A 40 13.64 -11.59 3.97
CA VAL A 40 13.50 -12.71 3.00
C VAL A 40 14.85 -13.01 2.33
N ASP A 41 14.94 -14.15 1.63
CA ASP A 41 16.09 -14.44 0.77
C ASP A 41 16.07 -13.54 -0.50
N GLU A 42 17.24 -13.30 -1.10
CA GLU A 42 17.39 -12.49 -2.31
C GLU A 42 16.66 -13.12 -3.51
N GLY A 43 15.77 -12.36 -4.16
CA GLY A 43 14.96 -12.84 -5.27
C GLY A 43 13.89 -13.89 -4.90
N ALA A 44 13.50 -13.99 -3.62
CA ALA A 44 12.41 -14.87 -3.20
C ALA A 44 11.02 -14.26 -3.48
N ASP A 45 10.04 -15.10 -3.81
CA ASP A 45 8.62 -14.77 -3.72
C ASP A 45 8.22 -14.58 -2.24
N PHE A 46 7.32 -13.64 -1.94
CA PHE A 46 6.79 -13.41 -0.59
C PHE A 46 5.34 -12.91 -0.61
N ASP A 47 4.59 -13.16 0.46
CA ASP A 47 3.28 -12.55 0.71
C ASP A 47 3.45 -11.37 1.69
N PRO A 48 3.13 -10.12 1.29
CA PRO A 48 3.19 -8.95 2.18
C PRO A 48 2.40 -9.10 3.49
N GLU A 49 1.32 -9.88 3.53
CA GLU A 49 0.57 -10.13 4.77
C GLU A 49 1.31 -11.06 5.74
N GLU A 50 2.11 -12.02 5.25
CA GLU A 50 2.89 -12.94 6.10
C GLU A 50 4.19 -12.32 6.65
N ILE A 51 4.75 -11.31 5.97
CA ILE A 51 6.01 -10.64 6.39
C ILE A 51 5.81 -9.30 7.11
N SER A 52 4.58 -8.80 7.22
CA SER A 52 4.27 -7.54 7.90
C SER A 52 4.31 -7.65 9.43
N ASN A 53 4.26 -6.52 10.12
CA ASN A 53 4.17 -6.45 11.59
C ASN A 53 5.33 -7.11 12.36
N ARG A 54 6.49 -7.27 11.71
CA ARG A 54 7.67 -8.02 12.20
C ARG A 54 7.91 -7.90 13.71
N TYR A 55 8.21 -9.01 14.37
CA TYR A 55 8.56 -9.01 15.79
C TYR A 55 9.76 -8.08 16.08
N ASP A 56 9.64 -7.26 17.12
CA ASP A 56 10.68 -6.38 17.64
C ASP A 56 11.23 -6.96 18.95
N GLU A 57 12.46 -7.48 18.93
CA GLU A 57 13.12 -8.04 20.12
C GLU A 57 13.37 -6.99 21.22
N ALA A 58 13.50 -5.70 20.88
CA ALA A 58 13.75 -4.65 21.85
C ALA A 58 12.47 -4.26 22.60
N ASP A 59 11.34 -4.25 21.89
CA ASP A 59 10.01 -3.91 22.42
C ASP A 59 9.24 -5.15 22.92
N GLY A 60 9.70 -6.37 22.58
CA GLY A 60 9.19 -7.65 23.05
C GLY A 60 7.83 -8.07 22.45
N ARG A 61 7.54 -7.63 21.23
CA ARG A 61 6.21 -7.69 20.59
C ARG A 61 6.28 -7.39 19.09
N ASP A 62 5.20 -7.72 18.39
CA ASP A 62 4.97 -7.36 16.98
C ASP A 62 4.87 -5.84 16.78
N ILE A 63 5.37 -5.33 15.65
CA ILE A 63 5.28 -3.90 15.30
C ILE A 63 3.83 -3.60 14.87
N PRO A 64 3.11 -2.68 15.53
CA PRO A 64 1.73 -2.36 15.16
C PRO A 64 1.68 -1.57 13.85
N ASP A 65 0.57 -1.66 13.12
CA ASP A 65 0.35 -0.97 11.84
C ASP A 65 0.58 0.55 11.95
N TYR A 66 0.09 1.16 13.04
CA TYR A 66 0.28 2.59 13.31
C TYR A 66 1.74 3.01 13.58
N ALA A 67 2.68 2.06 13.64
CA ALA A 67 4.11 2.30 13.75
C ALA A 67 4.86 2.21 12.41
N TYR A 68 4.21 1.77 11.32
CA TYR A 68 4.72 1.92 9.97
C TYR A 68 4.30 3.28 9.39
N ASP A 69 5.21 3.91 8.63
CA ASP A 69 4.94 5.11 7.83
C ASP A 69 5.38 4.83 6.39
N ALA A 70 4.49 5.08 5.42
CA ALA A 70 4.89 5.30 4.03
C ALA A 70 4.93 6.82 3.76
N LEU A 71 5.87 7.26 2.93
CA LEU A 71 5.99 8.66 2.52
C LEU A 71 5.47 8.85 1.09
N THR A 72 5.07 10.08 0.75
CA THR A 72 4.60 10.47 -0.60
C THR A 72 5.26 11.79 -1.00
N GLY A 73 5.52 11.99 -2.30
CA GLY A 73 6.28 13.13 -2.82
C GLY A 73 7.79 12.90 -2.94
N VAL A 74 8.24 11.68 -2.63
CA VAL A 74 9.56 11.12 -2.87
C VAL A 74 9.37 9.67 -3.33
N ASP A 75 10.06 9.26 -4.38
CA ASP A 75 10.02 7.91 -4.93
C ASP A 75 11.14 7.06 -4.29
N TYR A 76 10.91 5.81 -3.90
CA TYR A 76 11.93 4.96 -3.26
C TYR A 76 11.61 3.45 -3.35
N ASP A 77 12.63 2.60 -3.20
CA ASP A 77 12.48 1.14 -3.13
C ASP A 77 12.78 0.62 -1.72
N ILE A 78 12.02 -0.38 -1.26
CA ILE A 78 12.24 -1.09 0.00
C ILE A 78 12.67 -2.53 -0.31
N ASN A 79 13.97 -2.76 -0.38
CA ASN A 79 14.55 -4.08 -0.61
C ASN A 79 14.66 -4.86 0.72
N ILE A 80 13.71 -5.74 0.98
CA ILE A 80 13.59 -6.49 2.23
C ILE A 80 14.51 -7.72 2.34
N SER A 81 15.21 -8.13 1.27
CA SER A 81 16.27 -9.15 1.42
C SER A 81 17.55 -8.59 2.06
N LYS A 82 17.68 -7.25 2.10
CA LYS A 82 18.79 -6.56 2.78
C LYS A 82 18.55 -6.44 4.30
N PRO A 83 19.63 -6.38 5.10
CA PRO A 83 19.54 -6.16 6.54
C PRO A 83 19.00 -4.76 6.86
N LEU A 84 18.50 -4.58 8.08
CA LEU A 84 17.95 -3.32 8.57
C LEU A 84 19.01 -2.20 8.54
N GLY A 85 18.66 -1.04 7.94
CA GLY A 85 19.60 0.06 7.70
C GLY A 85 20.27 0.03 6.33
N GLU A 86 20.02 -1.02 5.52
CA GLU A 86 20.50 -1.15 4.14
C GLU A 86 19.36 -1.44 3.14
N ARG A 87 18.09 -1.26 3.53
CA ARG A 87 16.90 -1.64 2.72
C ARG A 87 16.44 -0.58 1.72
N ILE A 88 16.66 0.70 2.01
CA ILE A 88 16.08 1.80 1.23
C ILE A 88 16.99 2.16 0.05
N GLU A 89 16.47 2.03 -1.16
CA GLU A 89 17.20 2.27 -2.41
C GLU A 89 16.49 3.32 -3.28
N ASN A 90 17.19 3.81 -4.31
CA ASN A 90 16.63 4.65 -5.38
C ASN A 90 15.81 5.88 -4.96
N ILE A 91 16.13 6.52 -3.83
CA ILE A 91 15.43 7.73 -3.36
C ILE A 91 15.51 8.85 -4.40
N ARG A 92 14.37 9.24 -4.98
CA ARG A 92 14.24 10.22 -6.07
C ARG A 92 13.12 11.23 -5.79
N MET A 93 13.26 12.43 -6.32
CA MET A 93 12.17 13.40 -6.42
C MET A 93 11.27 13.05 -7.62
N ALA A 94 10.01 13.48 -7.58
CA ALA A 94 9.01 13.29 -8.65
C ALA A 94 9.36 13.94 -10.02
N ASP A 95 10.56 14.49 -10.21
CA ASP A 95 11.13 14.86 -11.52
C ASP A 95 12.22 13.88 -12.00
N GLY A 96 12.39 12.74 -11.31
CA GLY A 96 13.40 11.71 -11.52
C GLY A 96 14.75 11.97 -10.85
N THR A 97 14.95 13.16 -10.25
CA THR A 97 16.25 13.53 -9.66
C THR A 97 16.54 12.73 -8.38
N GLU A 98 17.69 12.06 -8.34
CA GLU A 98 18.20 11.37 -7.14
C GLU A 98 18.41 12.36 -5.97
N VAL A 99 18.01 11.95 -4.77
CA VAL A 99 18.19 12.72 -3.54
C VAL A 99 19.62 12.54 -3.02
N ALA A 100 20.35 13.64 -2.88
CA ALA A 100 21.68 13.63 -2.26
C ALA A 100 21.58 13.70 -0.72
N GLU A 101 22.59 13.16 -0.02
CA GLU A 101 22.71 13.27 1.45
C GLU A 101 22.58 14.71 1.97
N ASP A 102 23.01 15.70 1.18
CA ASP A 102 23.00 17.14 1.52
C ASP A 102 21.86 17.97 0.90
N ASP A 103 20.85 17.35 0.26
CA ASP A 103 19.62 18.05 -0.13
C ASP A 103 18.68 18.23 1.10
N GLU A 104 18.07 19.42 1.24
CA GLU A 104 17.24 19.81 2.39
C GLU A 104 15.74 19.75 2.07
N PHE A 105 14.94 19.16 2.98
CA PHE A 105 13.49 18.96 2.84
C PHE A 105 12.73 19.39 4.10
N VAL A 106 11.41 19.61 3.97
CA VAL A 106 10.48 19.70 5.11
C VAL A 106 9.61 18.45 5.10
N LEU A 107 9.87 17.55 6.05
CA LEU A 107 9.10 16.32 6.22
C LEU A 107 7.82 16.63 7.02
N ALA A 108 6.67 16.42 6.39
CA ALA A 108 5.36 16.61 7.02
C ALA A 108 4.97 15.36 7.82
N ILE A 109 4.84 15.50 9.14
CA ILE A 109 4.56 14.40 10.07
C ILE A 109 3.44 14.75 11.05
N ASN A 110 2.86 13.75 11.70
CA ASN A 110 1.96 14.01 12.82
C ASN A 110 2.74 14.32 14.11
N ASN A 111 2.14 15.05 15.05
CA ASN A 111 2.77 15.43 16.31
C ASN A 111 3.17 14.25 17.20
N TYR A 112 2.51 13.09 17.08
CA TYR A 112 2.96 11.86 17.76
C TYR A 112 4.34 11.44 17.24
N ARG A 113 4.54 11.34 15.93
CA ARG A 113 5.87 11.13 15.32
C ARG A 113 6.87 12.18 15.78
N GLN A 114 6.55 13.48 15.64
CA GLN A 114 7.43 14.58 16.03
C GLN A 114 7.92 14.49 17.49
N SER A 115 7.09 13.97 18.39
CA SER A 115 7.45 13.71 19.80
C SER A 115 8.29 12.44 20.07
N GLY A 116 8.80 11.77 19.02
CA GLY A 116 9.49 10.48 19.10
C GLY A 116 8.57 9.24 19.09
N GLY A 117 7.32 9.39 18.63
CA GLY A 117 6.31 8.34 18.64
C GLY A 117 6.69 7.10 17.82
N SER A 118 6.51 5.91 18.41
CA SER A 118 7.04 4.62 17.95
C SER A 118 8.57 4.53 17.82
N GLY A 119 9.33 5.49 18.36
CA GLY A 119 10.80 5.48 18.39
C GLY A 119 11.50 6.02 17.14
N TYR A 120 10.79 6.75 16.26
CA TYR A 120 11.34 7.30 15.02
C TYR A 120 12.50 8.28 15.26
N PRO A 121 13.49 8.35 14.35
CA PRO A 121 14.71 9.14 14.50
C PRO A 121 14.50 10.64 14.22
N VAL A 122 13.63 11.29 14.99
CA VAL A 122 13.29 12.73 14.83
C VAL A 122 13.80 13.62 15.97
N ASP A 123 14.53 13.06 16.95
CA ASP A 123 15.08 13.83 18.07
C ASP A 123 16.13 14.84 17.57
N GLY A 124 15.97 16.10 17.95
CA GLY A 124 16.85 17.20 17.55
C GLY A 124 16.58 17.84 16.18
N LEU A 125 15.62 17.34 15.39
CA LEU A 125 15.21 18.00 14.13
C LEU A 125 14.50 19.35 14.41
N ASP A 126 14.66 20.31 13.49
CA ASP A 126 14.07 21.65 13.64
C ASP A 126 12.60 21.69 13.18
N GLU A 127 11.67 21.95 14.11
CA GLU A 127 10.24 22.07 13.81
C GLU A 127 9.94 23.44 13.18
N VAL A 128 9.73 23.43 11.86
CA VAL A 128 9.50 24.63 11.03
C VAL A 128 8.02 24.90 10.75
N TYR A 129 7.12 23.96 11.10
CA TYR A 129 5.68 24.14 10.99
C TYR A 129 4.94 23.49 12.17
N ASN A 130 4.17 24.27 12.92
CA ASN A 130 3.29 23.78 14.00
C ASN A 130 2.10 24.74 14.23
N GLU A 131 1.15 24.73 13.31
CA GLU A 131 -0.09 25.52 13.39
C GLU A 131 -1.22 24.79 14.17
N GLN A 132 -0.91 23.66 14.83
CA GLN A 132 -1.87 22.80 15.54
C GLN A 132 -3.09 22.35 14.70
N VAL A 133 -2.92 22.21 13.38
CA VAL A 133 -3.96 21.75 12.46
C VAL A 133 -4.31 20.29 12.78
N ALA A 134 -5.51 20.04 13.33
CA ALA A 134 -5.98 18.69 13.62
C ALA A 134 -6.18 17.89 12.32
N ILE A 135 -5.48 16.77 12.18
CA ILE A 135 -5.41 16.01 10.91
C ILE A 135 -6.79 15.49 10.51
N ARG A 136 -7.59 15.00 11.47
CA ARG A 136 -8.96 14.55 11.22
C ARG A 136 -9.84 15.66 10.62
N GLU A 137 -9.77 16.87 11.16
CA GLU A 137 -10.60 17.98 10.67
C GLU A 137 -10.11 18.43 9.29
N ALA A 138 -8.80 18.48 9.04
CA ALA A 138 -8.25 18.78 7.71
C ALA A 138 -8.68 17.76 6.64
N LEU A 139 -8.78 16.47 6.98
CA LEU A 139 -9.30 15.43 6.09
C LEU A 139 -10.81 15.60 5.83
N ILE A 140 -11.59 16.00 6.85
CA ILE A 140 -13.02 16.30 6.72
C ILE A 140 -13.24 17.54 5.85
N ASP A 141 -12.52 18.63 6.10
CA ASP A 141 -12.59 19.87 5.31
C ASP A 141 -12.21 19.60 3.84
N TRP A 142 -11.13 18.87 3.58
CA TRP A 142 -10.72 18.50 2.21
C TRP A 142 -11.78 17.65 1.50
N ALA A 143 -12.34 16.65 2.18
CA ALA A 143 -13.42 15.83 1.64
C ALA A 143 -14.70 16.64 1.35
N VAL A 144 -15.02 17.61 2.21
CA VAL A 144 -16.15 18.53 2.04
C VAL A 144 -15.91 19.53 0.90
N GLU A 145 -14.69 20.03 0.72
CA GLU A 145 -14.33 20.90 -0.41
C GLU A 145 -14.36 20.14 -1.74
N LYS A 146 -13.73 18.96 -1.80
CA LYS A 146 -13.64 18.13 -3.01
C LYS A 146 -14.99 17.59 -3.49
N GLN A 147 -15.91 17.25 -2.57
CA GLN A 147 -17.22 16.58 -2.80
C GLN A 147 -17.16 15.19 -3.45
N VAL A 148 -16.30 14.99 -4.46
CA VAL A 148 -15.93 13.70 -5.04
C VAL A 148 -14.49 13.42 -4.63
N ILE A 149 -14.26 12.23 -4.06
CA ILE A 149 -12.91 11.72 -3.83
C ILE A 149 -12.65 10.70 -4.93
N ASP A 150 -11.70 11.03 -5.79
CA ASP A 150 -11.22 10.17 -6.87
C ASP A 150 -9.80 9.72 -6.51
N PRO A 151 -9.49 8.40 -6.45
CA PRO A 151 -8.14 7.92 -6.13
C PRO A 151 -7.06 8.52 -7.02
N ASP A 152 -7.35 8.68 -8.32
CA ASP A 152 -6.43 9.21 -9.34
C ASP A 152 -5.98 10.67 -9.06
N ASP A 153 -6.68 11.36 -8.16
CA ASP A 153 -6.44 12.75 -7.77
C ASP A 153 -5.39 12.89 -6.63
N PHE A 154 -4.97 11.77 -6.02
CA PHE A 154 -4.01 11.76 -4.90
C PHE A 154 -3.13 10.49 -4.74
N HIS A 155 -3.56 9.34 -5.22
CA HIS A 155 -2.79 8.09 -5.18
C HIS A 155 -1.54 8.19 -6.05
N GLN A 156 -0.41 7.72 -5.54
CA GLN A 156 0.88 7.68 -6.24
C GLN A 156 1.56 6.37 -5.88
N GLU A 157 1.97 5.61 -6.90
CA GLU A 157 2.77 4.39 -6.74
C GLU A 157 4.25 4.77 -6.60
N ASN A 158 4.54 5.60 -5.60
CA ASN A 158 5.87 6.18 -5.38
C ASN A 158 6.84 5.22 -4.66
N TRP A 159 6.39 4.05 -4.21
CA TRP A 159 7.28 3.10 -3.55
C TRP A 159 6.94 1.64 -3.84
N LEU A 160 7.99 0.81 -3.86
CA LEU A 160 7.90 -0.62 -4.13
C LEU A 160 8.54 -1.43 -2.98
N LEU A 161 8.03 -2.64 -2.77
CA LEU A 161 8.55 -3.61 -1.80
C LEU A 161 9.13 -4.78 -2.57
N THR A 162 10.41 -5.11 -2.38
CA THR A 162 11.13 -6.06 -3.25
C THR A 162 12.06 -7.00 -2.47
N SER A 163 12.33 -8.18 -3.04
CA SER A 163 13.39 -9.10 -2.57
C SER A 163 14.71 -8.93 -3.33
N GLU A 164 14.77 -8.04 -4.32
CA GLU A 164 15.97 -7.73 -5.11
C GLU A 164 16.08 -6.22 -5.42
N SER A 165 17.25 -5.77 -5.92
CA SER A 165 17.52 -4.34 -6.18
C SER A 165 17.05 -3.95 -7.58
N ILE A 166 16.10 -3.02 -7.71
CA ILE A 166 15.65 -2.51 -9.01
C ILE A 166 16.70 -1.55 -9.61
N ASP A 167 17.11 -1.78 -10.86
CA ASP A 167 17.89 -0.79 -11.62
C ASP A 167 16.95 0.20 -12.36
N ARG A 168 16.56 1.26 -11.66
CA ARG A 168 15.74 2.36 -12.23
C ARG A 168 16.49 3.20 -13.29
N SER A 169 17.62 2.74 -13.81
CA SER A 169 18.26 3.27 -15.03
C SER A 169 17.57 2.79 -16.31
N GLU A 170 16.90 1.63 -16.27
CA GLU A 170 16.09 1.11 -17.36
C GLU A 170 14.61 1.51 -17.17
N PRO A 171 13.82 1.70 -18.24
CA PRO A 171 12.40 1.98 -18.10
C PRO A 171 11.69 0.79 -17.46
N GLU A 172 10.84 1.05 -16.46
CA GLU A 172 10.21 0.00 -15.66
C GLU A 172 9.43 -1.01 -16.53
N PRO A 173 9.54 -2.33 -16.25
CA PRO A 173 8.83 -3.34 -17.00
C PRO A 173 7.33 -3.13 -16.81
N THR A 174 6.65 -2.70 -17.86
CA THR A 174 5.21 -2.44 -17.78
C THR A 174 4.47 -3.78 -17.77
N ASP A 175 3.84 -4.11 -16.64
CA ASP A 175 3.02 -5.34 -16.47
C ASP A 175 1.72 -5.36 -17.32
N ASP A 176 1.54 -4.39 -18.22
CA ASP A 176 0.51 -4.45 -19.26
C ASP A 176 0.89 -5.56 -20.27
N PRO A 177 0.09 -6.65 -20.38
CA PRO A 177 0.43 -7.81 -21.18
C PRO A 177 0.33 -7.45 -22.67
N THR A 178 1.44 -6.97 -23.21
CA THR A 178 1.64 -6.52 -24.61
C THR A 178 0.86 -7.39 -25.59
N ASP A 179 0.07 -6.72 -26.45
CA ASP A 179 -0.96 -7.29 -27.33
C ASP A 179 -0.75 -8.76 -27.73
N GLY A 180 -1.80 -9.56 -27.49
CA GLY A 180 -1.83 -10.98 -27.81
C GLY A 180 -1.43 -11.32 -29.26
N PRO A 181 -1.02 -12.57 -29.53
CA PRO A 181 -0.34 -12.95 -30.76
C PRO A 181 -1.07 -12.44 -32.02
N SER A 182 -0.35 -11.68 -32.84
CA SER A 182 -0.91 -11.10 -34.07
C SER A 182 -1.36 -12.21 -35.03
N ASP A 183 -2.68 -12.36 -35.17
CA ASP A 183 -3.33 -13.19 -36.19
C ASP A 183 -3.17 -12.58 -37.60
N ASP A 184 -1.92 -12.53 -38.10
CA ASP A 184 -1.60 -12.28 -39.51
C ASP A 184 -1.20 -13.61 -40.18
N PRO A 185 -2.15 -14.31 -40.83
CA PRO A 185 -1.87 -15.59 -41.49
C PRO A 185 -1.03 -15.36 -42.74
N SER A 186 0.26 -15.69 -42.67
CA SER A 186 1.20 -15.58 -43.79
C SER A 186 0.83 -16.48 -44.98
N ASP A 187 0.16 -15.90 -45.96
CA ASP A 187 -0.19 -16.53 -47.25
C ASP A 187 1.05 -16.79 -48.14
N ASP A 188 1.74 -17.92 -47.94
CA ASP A 188 2.48 -18.60 -49.03
C ASP A 188 2.52 -20.14 -48.85
N PRO A 189 1.73 -20.91 -49.62
CA PRO A 189 1.75 -22.37 -49.60
C PRO A 189 2.78 -22.95 -50.60
N SER A 190 4.07 -22.88 -50.26
CA SER A 190 5.19 -23.34 -51.12
C SER A 190 5.85 -24.65 -50.66
N GLY A 191 5.08 -25.74 -50.57
CA GLY A 191 5.58 -27.10 -50.29
C GLY A 191 4.84 -28.19 -51.07
N GLU A 192 5.56 -29.01 -51.84
CA GLU A 192 4.98 -30.09 -52.66
C GLU A 192 4.57 -31.31 -51.79
N PRO A 193 3.39 -31.91 -52.01
CA PRO A 193 2.97 -33.11 -51.29
C PRO A 193 3.68 -34.36 -51.85
N THR A 194 4.57 -34.97 -51.06
CA THR A 194 5.14 -36.29 -51.37
C THR A 194 4.23 -37.42 -50.91
N ASP A 195 3.54 -38.05 -51.85
CA ASP A 195 2.78 -39.28 -51.62
C ASP A 195 3.68 -40.46 -51.17
N GLN A 196 3.45 -40.97 -49.96
CA GLN A 196 3.47 -42.43 -49.76
C GLN A 196 2.74 -42.86 -48.47
N PRO A 197 1.72 -43.75 -48.56
CA PRO A 197 1.13 -44.38 -47.39
C PRO A 197 2.03 -45.50 -46.86
N SER A 198 1.81 -45.90 -45.61
CA SER A 198 2.33 -47.15 -45.06
C SER A 198 1.30 -47.74 -44.11
N ASP A 199 0.34 -48.46 -44.70
CA ASP A 199 -0.55 -49.35 -43.94
C ASP A 199 0.27 -50.42 -43.21
N GLN A 200 0.06 -50.57 -41.91
CA GLN A 200 -0.48 -51.84 -41.37
C GLN A 200 -0.90 -51.66 -39.89
N PRO A 201 -2.09 -52.15 -39.49
CA PRO A 201 -2.53 -52.16 -38.11
C PRO A 201 -1.98 -53.37 -37.34
N SER A 202 -2.00 -53.26 -36.01
CA SER A 202 -1.85 -54.38 -35.08
C SER A 202 -2.89 -54.24 -33.96
N ASP A 203 -4.09 -54.74 -34.21
CA ASP A 203 -5.06 -55.02 -33.15
C ASP A 203 -4.64 -56.27 -32.36
N ASP A 204 -4.68 -56.21 -31.02
CA ASP A 204 -5.37 -57.22 -30.20
C ASP A 204 -5.59 -56.66 -28.77
N PRO A 205 -6.78 -56.79 -28.17
CA PRO A 205 -7.07 -56.34 -26.81
C PRO A 205 -6.92 -57.46 -25.76
N SER A 206 -6.98 -57.10 -24.47
CA SER A 206 -7.01 -58.06 -23.35
C SER A 206 -8.04 -57.66 -22.27
N ASP A 207 -9.32 -57.79 -22.60
CA ASP A 207 -10.36 -58.21 -21.65
C ASP A 207 -9.93 -59.55 -20.97
N ARG A 208 -10.31 -60.01 -19.77
CA ARG A 208 -11.28 -59.64 -18.70
C ARG A 208 -11.00 -60.63 -17.50
N PRO A 209 -11.90 -60.87 -16.52
CA PRO A 209 -12.54 -60.00 -15.54
C PRO A 209 -12.32 -60.56 -14.10
N GLU A 210 -13.37 -60.52 -13.27
CA GLU A 210 -13.59 -61.20 -11.96
C GLU A 210 -12.96 -60.54 -10.72
N ASP A 211 -13.63 -60.50 -9.55
CA ASP A 211 -15.02 -60.25 -9.11
C ASP A 211 -15.04 -60.54 -7.59
N GLY A 212 -15.96 -59.98 -6.79
CA GLY A 212 -15.98 -60.14 -5.32
C GLY A 212 -16.02 -58.80 -4.57
N ASP A 213 -17.13 -58.11 -4.33
CA ASP A 213 -18.54 -58.49 -4.04
C ASP A 213 -18.87 -58.54 -2.52
N ASP A 214 -19.95 -57.84 -2.18
CA ASP A 214 -20.75 -57.75 -0.93
C ASP A 214 -20.12 -57.72 0.49
N GLY A 215 -20.68 -56.84 1.34
CA GLY A 215 -20.35 -56.71 2.76
C GLY A 215 -21.08 -55.58 3.50
N ASP A 216 -22.30 -55.86 3.96
CA ASP A 216 -23.04 -55.16 5.03
C ASP A 216 -22.19 -55.13 6.35
N ASP A 217 -22.45 -54.38 7.43
CA ASP A 217 -23.73 -54.05 8.07
C ASP A 217 -23.83 -52.55 8.49
N GLY A 218 -25.04 -51.98 8.46
CA GLY A 218 -25.35 -50.67 9.04
C GLY A 218 -25.61 -50.65 10.56
N ARG A 219 -25.87 -49.45 11.12
CA ARG A 219 -26.51 -49.25 12.44
C ARG A 219 -27.27 -47.91 12.52
N ASP A 220 -28.52 -47.99 12.93
CA ASP A 220 -29.44 -46.87 13.19
C ASP A 220 -29.37 -46.37 14.65
N ASP A 221 -30.27 -45.42 14.99
CA ASP A 221 -30.61 -44.86 16.32
C ASP A 221 -29.50 -44.05 17.05
N ASP A 222 -29.79 -43.06 17.89
CA ASP A 222 -31.00 -42.23 18.16
C ASP A 222 -30.49 -40.90 18.83
N GLY A 223 -31.11 -39.72 18.82
CA GLY A 223 -32.50 -39.28 18.59
C GLY A 223 -32.96 -38.41 19.79
N ARG A 224 -33.07 -37.06 19.68
CA ARG A 224 -33.65 -36.20 20.77
C ARG A 224 -34.02 -34.73 20.49
N ASP A 225 -35.20 -34.35 20.99
CA ASP A 225 -35.80 -33.01 21.28
C ASP A 225 -35.54 -32.61 22.78
N ASP A 226 -36.04 -31.57 23.50
CA ASP A 226 -36.92 -30.36 23.45
C ASP A 226 -36.66 -29.59 24.80
N ASP A 227 -36.88 -28.28 25.09
CA ASP A 227 -37.43 -27.07 24.44
C ASP A 227 -36.32 -26.04 24.05
N GLY A 228 -36.53 -24.93 23.32
CA GLY A 228 -37.75 -24.28 22.81
C GLY A 228 -38.06 -22.96 23.53
N ARG A 229 -37.87 -21.79 22.88
CA ARG A 229 -38.53 -20.52 23.29
C ARG A 229 -38.40 -19.36 22.30
N GLU A 230 -39.55 -18.83 21.90
CA GLU A 230 -39.74 -17.50 21.32
C GLU A 230 -40.04 -16.49 22.45
N ASP A 231 -39.68 -15.22 22.28
CA ASP A 231 -40.47 -14.08 22.76
C ASP A 231 -40.16 -12.84 21.90
N GLU A 232 -41.09 -11.88 21.85
CA GLU A 232 -41.19 -10.91 20.76
C GLU A 232 -40.61 -9.52 21.07
N GLY A 233 -40.14 -8.86 20.01
CA GLY A 233 -40.49 -7.46 19.74
C GLY A 233 -39.80 -6.34 20.53
N ARG A 234 -39.07 -5.49 19.80
CA ARG A 234 -39.46 -4.07 19.66
C ARG A 234 -38.80 -3.42 18.46
N GLU A 235 -39.65 -2.98 17.54
CA GLU A 235 -39.35 -1.87 16.63
C GLU A 235 -39.33 -0.56 17.45
N ASP A 236 -38.46 0.37 17.08
CA ASP A 236 -38.61 1.79 17.43
C ASP A 236 -37.93 2.60 16.31
N ASP A 237 -38.74 3.05 15.35
CA ASP A 237 -38.27 3.88 14.23
C ASP A 237 -37.60 5.14 14.76
N ARG A 238 -36.44 5.49 14.17
CA ARG A 238 -35.94 6.86 14.23
C ARG A 238 -35.01 7.18 13.07
N ASP A 239 -35.62 7.69 12.01
CA ASP A 239 -34.94 8.62 11.11
C ASP A 239 -34.37 9.78 11.94
N ASP A 240 -33.06 10.01 11.83
CA ASP A 240 -32.46 11.33 12.06
C ASP A 240 -31.55 11.66 10.88
N ASP A 241 -32.17 12.13 9.80
CA ASP A 241 -31.52 12.73 8.64
C ASP A 241 -30.89 14.07 9.08
N SER A 242 -29.73 13.96 9.75
CA SER A 242 -29.05 15.03 10.52
C SER A 242 -28.41 16.12 9.63
N ARG A 243 -29.22 16.70 8.75
CA ARG A 243 -28.93 17.86 7.90
C ARG A 243 -29.05 19.15 8.72
N LEU A 244 -27.93 19.60 9.28
CA LEU A 244 -27.77 20.91 9.92
C LEU A 244 -26.85 21.83 9.06
N PRO A 245 -26.78 23.15 9.28
CA PRO A 245 -27.49 24.04 8.36
C PRO A 245 -26.56 24.94 7.54
N ARG A 246 -27.10 25.51 6.45
CA ARG A 246 -26.44 26.63 5.76
C ARG A 246 -26.43 27.89 6.65
N THR A 247 -25.31 28.15 7.30
CA THR A 247 -24.96 29.48 7.82
C THR A 247 -23.65 29.94 7.21
N GLY A 248 -23.73 30.75 6.16
CA GLY A 248 -22.54 31.39 5.58
C GLY A 248 -22.01 32.49 6.50
N ALA A 249 -20.77 32.33 6.95
CA ALA A 249 -19.91 33.41 7.41
C ALA A 249 -18.60 33.31 6.62
N GLU A 250 -18.08 34.44 6.14
CA GLU A 250 -16.95 34.46 5.21
C GLU A 250 -15.65 34.08 5.94
N PHE A 251 -15.05 32.93 5.58
CA PHE A 251 -13.76 32.49 6.12
C PHE A 251 -12.70 32.36 5.02
N VAL A 252 -12.39 33.50 4.39
CA VAL A 252 -11.23 33.62 3.49
C VAL A 252 -9.96 33.59 4.35
N GLY A 253 -9.44 32.38 4.61
CA GLY A 253 -8.26 32.19 5.48
C GLY A 253 -7.54 30.84 5.39
N ALA A 254 -8.23 29.73 5.10
CA ALA A 254 -7.65 28.38 5.23
C ALA A 254 -6.92 27.83 3.98
N ILE A 255 -7.08 28.45 2.81
CA ILE A 255 -6.60 27.95 1.49
C ILE A 255 -5.05 27.87 1.38
N GLY A 256 -4.31 28.37 2.38
CA GLY A 256 -2.85 28.41 2.35
C GLY A 256 -2.12 27.10 2.71
N ALA A 257 -2.60 26.34 3.72
CA ALA A 257 -1.72 25.43 4.47
C ALA A 257 -1.16 24.24 3.66
N ALA A 258 -2.02 23.45 3.02
CA ALA A 258 -1.58 22.28 2.24
C ALA A 258 -0.73 22.67 1.01
N ILE A 259 -1.10 23.76 0.34
CA ILE A 259 -0.36 24.29 -0.81
C ILE A 259 0.99 24.91 -0.37
N ALA A 260 1.08 25.44 0.85
CA ALA A 260 2.31 26.03 1.37
C ALA A 260 3.43 24.99 1.56
N LEU A 261 3.14 23.80 2.10
CA LEU A 261 4.17 22.77 2.29
C LEU A 261 4.70 22.26 0.94
N ALA A 262 3.82 21.93 0.00
CA ALA A 262 4.20 21.55 -1.36
C ALA A 262 5.02 22.66 -2.07
N GLY A 263 4.54 23.91 -2.00
CA GLY A 263 5.21 25.06 -2.62
C GLY A 263 6.55 25.46 -1.99
N LEU A 264 6.71 25.25 -0.68
CA LEU A 264 7.97 25.50 0.03
C LEU A 264 9.03 24.44 -0.32
N GLY A 265 8.65 23.16 -0.41
CA GLY A 265 9.56 22.09 -0.85
C GLY A 265 10.17 22.38 -2.22
N THR A 266 9.34 22.70 -3.23
CA THR A 266 9.83 23.07 -4.57
C THR A 266 10.69 24.34 -4.55
N ALA A 267 10.36 25.32 -3.69
CA ALA A 267 11.12 26.57 -3.60
C ALA A 267 12.51 26.40 -2.95
N ALA A 268 12.65 25.51 -1.97
CA ALA A 268 13.92 25.23 -1.29
C ALA A 268 14.97 24.63 -2.24
N VAL A 269 14.61 23.56 -2.95
CA VAL A 269 15.49 22.86 -3.92
C VAL A 269 15.95 23.79 -5.06
N ILE A 270 15.10 24.72 -5.50
CA ILE A 270 15.45 25.73 -6.52
C ILE A 270 16.38 26.82 -5.94
N ALA A 271 16.33 27.09 -4.64
CA ALA A 271 17.15 28.10 -3.98
C ALA A 271 18.58 27.61 -3.68
N SER A 272 18.75 26.35 -3.27
CA SER A 272 20.07 25.75 -2.98
C SER A 272 20.94 25.69 -4.25
N ARG A 273 20.39 25.15 -5.35
CA ARG A 273 21.07 24.98 -6.66
C ARG A 273 21.47 26.30 -7.35
N ARG A 274 21.03 27.46 -6.86
CA ARG A 274 21.42 28.80 -7.36
C ARG A 274 22.60 29.46 -6.61
N ARG A 275 23.23 28.74 -5.66
CA ARG A 275 24.35 29.26 -4.84
C ARG A 275 25.68 28.50 -4.98
N ARG A 276 25.75 27.50 -5.86
CA ARG A 276 26.99 26.80 -6.26
C ARG A 276 27.48 27.35 -7.59
#